data_AF-A0AAW2GML5-F1
#
_entry.id   AF-A0AAW2GML5-F1
#
_cell.length_a   1.000
_cell.length_b   1.000
_cell.length_c   1.000
_cell.angle_alpha   90.00
_cell.angle_beta   90.00
_cell.angle_gamma   90.00
#
_symmetry.space_group_name_H-M   'P 1'
#
loop_
_entity.id
_entity.type
_entity.pdbx_description
1 polymer ?
#
loop_
_entity_poly.entity_id
_entity_poly.type
_entity_poly.pdbx_seq_one_letter_code
_entity_poly.pdbx_strand_id
1 'polypeptide(L)'
;MSGRKKKDKNKLLQRRPRYVLGKEQRYHQMRDREAEGSIESDKENDETESINDWPLPFPVAMWDLEHCDPKKCTGRKLVRHGLTKLLRLGERFQGLCLTPVGDKCVTPMDREIVERYGCAVVDCSWSRIDDTPFNKIKTVHPRILPFLVAANPANFGKPCELSCVEAIAAALIITGFSDEAKMYLEKFRWGHSFLQLNNELLEKYACCTSTEEVIAVQDKFLKDAWQEKIDRLSLPDFPQSDTESEEEEEQKDKNKVSEITKELANAQI
;
A
#
# COMPACT_ATOMS: atom_id res chain seq x y z
N MET A 1 -70.09 -35.58 43.49
CA MET A 1 -70.85 -35.14 42.28
C MET A 1 -70.15 -33.92 41.66
N SER A 2 -70.59 -33.52 40.47
CA SER A 2 -70.12 -32.40 39.62
C SER A 2 -69.70 -31.10 40.36
N GLY A 3 -68.76 -30.27 39.87
CA GLY A 3 -68.19 -30.27 38.52
C GLY A 3 -66.99 -29.35 38.27
N ARG A 4 -66.39 -29.50 37.08
CA ARG A 4 -65.22 -28.77 36.59
C ARG A 4 -65.52 -27.29 36.31
N LYS A 5 -64.79 -26.35 36.93
CA LYS A 5 -64.58 -25.02 36.34
C LYS A 5 -63.30 -25.02 35.49
N LYS A 6 -63.45 -24.76 34.19
CA LYS A 6 -62.30 -24.52 33.28
C LYS A 6 -61.57 -23.25 33.75
N LYS A 7 -60.24 -23.31 33.84
CA LYS A 7 -59.40 -22.10 33.90
C LYS A 7 -59.05 -21.69 32.48
N ASP A 8 -59.34 -20.44 32.11
CA ASP A 8 -58.97 -19.90 30.79
C ASP A 8 -57.45 -19.85 30.61
N LYS A 9 -56.95 -20.63 29.65
CA LYS A 9 -55.57 -20.57 29.19
C LYS A 9 -55.43 -19.49 28.12
N ASN A 10 -55.54 -18.21 28.47
CA ASN A 10 -55.29 -17.13 27.51
C ASN A 10 -54.78 -15.80 28.12
N LYS A 11 -53.72 -15.87 28.93
CA LYS A 11 -52.86 -14.72 29.28
C LYS A 11 -51.39 -15.12 29.28
N LEU A 12 -50.89 -15.43 28.08
CA LEU A 12 -49.46 -15.57 27.80
C LEU A 12 -49.05 -14.51 26.77
N LEU A 13 -47.96 -13.80 27.07
CA LEU A 13 -47.10 -13.13 26.09
C LEU A 13 -47.73 -11.98 25.27
N GLN A 14 -48.04 -10.85 25.91
CA GLN A 14 -47.83 -9.56 25.22
C GLN A 14 -46.32 -9.30 25.10
N ARG A 15 -45.71 -9.90 24.06
CA ARG A 15 -44.34 -9.57 23.65
C ARG A 15 -44.32 -8.11 23.19
N ARG A 16 -43.50 -7.27 23.84
CA ARG A 16 -43.18 -5.93 23.31
C ARG A 16 -42.68 -6.09 21.86
N PRO A 17 -43.19 -5.31 20.89
CA PRO A 17 -42.70 -5.38 19.52
C PRO A 17 -41.22 -5.00 19.50
N ARG A 18 -40.37 -5.94 19.08
CA ARG A 18 -38.93 -5.71 18.96
C ARG A 18 -38.68 -5.00 17.63
N TYR A 19 -38.69 -3.67 17.64
CA TYR A 19 -38.44 -2.87 16.43
C TYR A 19 -36.98 -3.05 16.01
N VAL A 20 -36.75 -3.82 14.94
CA VAL A 20 -35.41 -4.05 14.38
C VAL A 20 -35.16 -3.00 13.31
N LEU A 21 -34.32 -2.01 13.63
CA LEU A 21 -33.87 -0.99 12.69
C LEU A 21 -33.14 -1.64 11.50
N GLY A 22 -33.51 -1.25 10.29
CA GLY A 22 -32.84 -1.64 9.05
C GLY A 22 -31.36 -1.19 9.04
N LYS A 23 -30.53 -1.82 8.20
CA LYS A 23 -29.09 -1.46 8.10
C LYS A 23 -28.89 0.04 7.83
N GLU A 24 -29.72 0.61 6.96
CA GLU A 24 -29.66 2.00 6.52
C GLU A 24 -30.06 2.99 7.63
N GLN A 25 -31.16 2.72 8.35
CA GLN A 25 -31.57 3.49 9.53
C GLN A 25 -30.52 3.46 10.64
N ARG A 26 -29.82 2.32 10.82
CA ARG A 26 -28.70 2.20 11.75
C ARG A 26 -27.50 3.06 11.33
N TYR A 27 -27.26 3.19 10.03
CA TYR A 27 -26.19 4.02 9.46
C TYR A 27 -26.46 5.51 9.69
N HIS A 28 -27.71 5.96 9.51
CA HIS A 28 -28.12 7.32 9.83
C HIS A 28 -27.98 7.62 11.34
N GLN A 29 -28.49 6.78 12.23
CA GLN A 29 -28.37 6.99 13.68
C GLN A 29 -26.92 7.01 14.19
N MET A 30 -25.99 6.31 13.54
CA MET A 30 -24.55 6.42 13.85
C MET A 30 -24.00 7.79 13.43
N ARG A 31 -24.32 8.23 12.21
CA ARG A 31 -23.88 9.52 11.66
C ARG A 31 -24.40 10.71 12.48
N ASP A 32 -25.66 10.65 12.91
CA ASP A 32 -26.29 11.73 13.68
C ASP A 32 -25.67 11.80 15.10
N ARG A 33 -25.37 10.66 15.73
CA ARG A 33 -24.63 10.62 17.01
C ARG A 33 -23.19 11.13 16.92
N GLU A 34 -22.52 10.90 15.80
CA GLU A 34 -21.17 11.43 15.56
C GLU A 34 -21.19 12.95 15.36
N ALA A 35 -22.28 13.51 14.83
CA ALA A 35 -22.48 14.95 14.68
C ALA A 35 -22.89 15.66 15.99
N GLU A 36 -23.72 15.02 16.83
CA GLU A 36 -24.15 15.59 18.12
C GLU A 36 -23.04 15.59 19.20
N GLY A 37 -21.96 14.84 18.99
CA GLY A 37 -20.86 14.72 19.96
C GLY A 37 -19.80 15.84 19.93
N SER A 38 -19.99 16.89 19.12
CA SER A 38 -18.93 17.88 18.85
C SER A 38 -19.41 19.34 18.74
N ILE A 39 -20.35 19.76 19.59
CA ILE A 39 -20.72 21.18 19.77
C ILE A 39 -20.95 21.53 21.26
N GLU A 40 -20.01 22.26 21.87
CA GLU A 40 -20.29 23.25 22.92
C GLU A 40 -19.18 24.32 22.95
N SER A 41 -19.52 25.54 23.38
CA SER A 41 -18.78 26.79 23.08
C SER A 41 -19.01 27.86 24.19
N ASP A 42 -18.38 29.04 24.25
CA ASP A 42 -17.55 29.85 23.33
C ASP A 42 -16.46 30.61 24.14
N LYS A 43 -15.43 31.18 23.47
CA LYS A 43 -15.25 32.67 23.39
C LYS A 43 -13.90 33.14 22.80
N GLU A 44 -14.04 33.95 21.74
CA GLU A 44 -13.28 35.16 21.38
C GLU A 44 -11.84 35.31 21.91
N ASN A 45 -10.87 35.17 20.99
CA ASN A 45 -9.89 36.23 20.77
C ASN A 45 -9.56 36.31 19.27
N ASP A 46 -9.58 37.51 18.73
CA ASP A 46 -9.21 37.84 17.35
C ASP A 46 -7.68 38.04 17.29
N GLU A 47 -6.97 37.28 16.45
CA GLU A 47 -5.70 37.65 15.80
C GLU A 47 -5.12 36.48 14.94
N THR A 48 -5.47 36.47 13.66
CA THR A 48 -4.68 35.87 12.54
C THR A 48 -4.17 34.41 12.67
N GLU A 49 -5.03 33.42 12.48
CA GLU A 49 -4.61 32.06 12.10
C GLU A 49 -4.90 31.76 10.62
N SER A 50 -3.85 31.76 9.80
CA SER A 50 -3.85 31.15 8.46
C SER A 50 -2.55 30.40 8.20
N ILE A 51 -2.16 29.54 9.15
CA ILE A 51 -1.16 28.50 8.88
C ILE A 51 -1.88 27.42 8.08
N ASN A 52 -1.36 27.10 6.89
CA ASN A 52 -1.89 25.99 6.10
C ASN A 52 -1.53 24.70 6.83
N ASP A 53 -2.53 24.08 7.46
CA ASP A 53 -2.37 22.91 8.33
C ASP A 53 -2.10 21.64 7.50
N TRP A 54 -0.94 21.62 6.84
CA TRP A 54 -0.43 20.49 6.10
C TRP A 54 0.17 19.50 7.11
N PRO A 55 -0.29 18.23 7.17
CA PRO A 55 0.02 17.32 8.27
C PRO A 55 1.45 16.74 8.25
N LEU A 56 2.36 17.36 7.52
CA LEU A 56 3.73 16.92 7.26
C LEU A 56 4.67 18.13 7.22
N PRO A 57 5.97 17.96 7.48
CA PRO A 57 6.94 19.06 7.35
C PRO A 57 7.17 19.51 5.89
N PHE A 58 6.77 18.71 4.89
CA PHE A 58 6.96 18.98 3.46
C PHE A 58 5.72 18.63 2.62
N PRO A 59 5.52 19.28 1.46
CA PRO A 59 4.40 18.97 0.58
C PRO A 59 4.52 17.57 -0.04
N VAL A 60 3.40 16.87 -0.18
CA VAL A 60 3.32 15.65 -0.99
C VAL A 60 2.30 15.83 -2.08
N ALA A 61 2.63 15.42 -3.31
CA ALA A 61 1.86 15.74 -4.49
C ALA A 61 1.68 14.55 -5.45
N MET A 62 0.74 14.63 -6.38
CA MET A 62 0.61 13.64 -7.45
C MET A 62 0.10 14.25 -8.74
N TRP A 63 0.55 13.73 -9.88
CA TRP A 63 -0.15 13.91 -11.16
C TRP A 63 -1.15 12.77 -11.34
N ASP A 64 -2.42 13.09 -11.49
CA ASP A 64 -3.50 12.14 -11.76
C ASP A 64 -3.78 12.11 -13.26
N LEU A 65 -3.69 10.92 -13.86
CA LEU A 65 -3.96 10.73 -15.30
C LEU A 65 -5.37 10.19 -15.58
N GLU A 66 -6.18 10.03 -14.53
CA GLU A 66 -7.55 9.49 -14.58
C GLU A 66 -7.64 8.06 -15.18
N HIS A 67 -6.52 7.33 -15.24
CA HIS A 67 -6.43 5.96 -15.76
C HIS A 67 -7.06 4.90 -14.82
N CYS A 68 -7.39 5.28 -13.57
CA CYS A 68 -7.84 4.39 -12.50
C CYS A 68 -9.26 4.75 -12.02
N ASP A 69 -10.02 3.75 -11.54
CA ASP A 69 -11.32 3.99 -10.87
C ASP A 69 -11.13 4.93 -9.65
N PRO A 70 -11.75 6.13 -9.62
CA PRO A 70 -11.56 7.10 -8.54
C PRO A 70 -11.93 6.59 -7.15
N LYS A 71 -12.76 5.55 -7.03
CA LYS A 71 -13.13 4.94 -5.74
C LYS A 71 -12.08 3.97 -5.23
N LYS A 72 -11.29 3.36 -6.12
CA LYS A 72 -10.25 2.36 -5.82
C LYS A 72 -8.84 2.95 -5.80
N CYS A 73 -8.60 4.02 -6.56
CA CYS A 73 -7.31 4.70 -6.61
C CYS A 73 -6.83 5.12 -5.21
N THR A 74 -5.62 4.70 -4.85
CA THR A 74 -5.00 5.04 -3.56
C THR A 74 -4.57 6.51 -3.53
N GLY A 75 -4.06 7.05 -4.63
CA GLY A 75 -3.74 8.48 -4.80
C GLY A 75 -4.94 9.41 -4.54
N ARG A 76 -6.05 9.22 -5.27
CA ARG A 76 -7.30 10.00 -5.03
C ARG A 76 -7.87 9.81 -3.63
N LYS A 77 -7.57 8.70 -2.94
CA LYS A 77 -7.92 8.55 -1.53
C LYS A 77 -7.04 9.42 -0.63
N LEU A 78 -5.74 9.52 -0.88
CA LEU A 78 -4.84 10.43 -0.16
C LEU A 78 -5.23 11.91 -0.34
N VAL A 79 -5.60 12.31 -1.57
CA VAL A 79 -6.14 13.65 -1.86
C VAL A 79 -7.40 13.93 -1.01
N ARG A 80 -8.33 12.97 -0.92
CA ARG A 80 -9.54 13.09 -0.07
C ARG A 80 -9.25 13.15 1.44
N HIS A 81 -8.07 12.71 1.88
CA HIS A 81 -7.62 12.83 3.26
C HIS A 81 -6.75 14.08 3.52
N GLY A 82 -6.55 14.96 2.52
CA GLY A 82 -5.68 16.13 2.65
C GLY A 82 -4.18 15.81 2.67
N LEU A 83 -3.80 14.55 2.42
CA LEU A 83 -2.41 14.07 2.49
C LEU A 83 -1.64 14.21 1.18
N THR A 84 -2.29 14.62 0.08
CA THR A 84 -1.63 14.74 -1.23
C THR A 84 -2.29 15.84 -2.05
N LYS A 85 -1.48 16.76 -2.58
CA LYS A 85 -1.92 17.82 -3.50
C LYS A 85 -2.02 17.26 -4.92
N LEU A 86 -3.13 17.49 -5.59
CA LEU A 86 -3.26 17.20 -7.01
C LEU A 86 -2.52 18.26 -7.86
N LEU A 87 -1.65 17.80 -8.76
CA LEU A 87 -0.93 18.61 -9.76
C LEU A 87 -1.58 18.45 -11.14
N ARG A 88 -1.57 19.53 -11.92
CA ARG A 88 -2.00 19.50 -13.32
C ARG A 88 -0.86 19.00 -14.23
N LEU A 89 -1.19 18.36 -15.34
CA LEU A 89 -0.19 18.06 -16.38
C LEU A 89 0.50 19.36 -16.84
N GLY A 90 1.83 19.35 -16.89
CA GLY A 90 2.65 20.52 -17.18
C GLY A 90 2.94 21.45 -15.99
N GLU A 91 2.29 21.26 -14.83
CA GLU A 91 2.69 21.88 -13.55
C GLU A 91 4.04 21.28 -13.11
N ARG A 92 4.94 22.13 -12.60
CA ARG A 92 6.29 21.71 -12.18
C ARG A 92 6.30 21.40 -10.69
N PHE A 93 6.82 20.23 -10.33
CA PHE A 93 7.21 19.91 -8.96
C PHE A 93 8.72 20.08 -8.80
N GLN A 94 9.16 20.59 -7.65
CA GLN A 94 10.58 20.82 -7.37
C GLN A 94 11.24 19.66 -6.64
N GLY A 95 10.49 18.92 -5.82
CA GLY A 95 11.01 17.82 -5.01
C GLY A 95 11.19 16.52 -5.77
N LEU A 96 11.38 15.46 -5.00
CA LEU A 96 11.59 14.10 -5.50
C LEU A 96 10.33 13.60 -6.20
N CYS A 97 10.46 13.01 -7.39
CA CYS A 97 9.34 12.47 -8.17
C CYS A 97 9.55 10.99 -8.45
N LEU A 98 8.64 10.17 -7.93
CA LEU A 98 8.57 8.74 -8.18
C LEU A 98 7.93 8.50 -9.55
N THR A 99 8.74 8.00 -10.49
CA THR A 99 8.35 7.82 -11.87
C THR A 99 9.15 6.67 -12.51
N PRO A 100 8.54 5.81 -13.35
CA PRO A 100 9.23 4.69 -14.01
C PRO A 100 10.28 5.13 -15.05
N VAL A 101 10.32 6.43 -15.40
CA VAL A 101 11.31 7.02 -16.32
C VAL A 101 12.46 7.73 -15.60
N GLY A 102 12.74 7.39 -14.33
CA GLY A 102 13.81 8.02 -13.55
C GLY A 102 15.14 7.26 -13.62
N ASP A 103 16.24 7.95 -13.88
CA ASP A 103 17.55 7.31 -14.11
C ASP A 103 18.27 6.82 -12.82
N LYS A 104 17.70 7.08 -11.63
CA LYS A 104 18.33 6.80 -10.33
C LYS A 104 17.33 6.23 -9.33
N CYS A 105 17.74 5.24 -8.55
CA CYS A 105 16.95 4.76 -7.42
C CYS A 105 16.86 5.83 -6.31
N VAL A 106 15.74 5.85 -5.57
CA VAL A 106 15.64 6.61 -4.31
C VAL A 106 16.70 6.12 -3.32
N THR A 107 17.36 7.06 -2.65
CA THR A 107 18.40 6.79 -1.65
C THR A 107 18.20 7.66 -0.40
N PRO A 108 18.79 7.31 0.76
CA PRO A 108 18.77 8.19 1.94
C PRO A 108 19.37 9.59 1.69
N MET A 109 20.27 9.73 0.70
CA MET A 109 20.82 11.02 0.26
C MET A 109 19.76 11.97 -0.33
N ASP A 110 18.60 11.46 -0.76
CA ASP A 110 17.49 12.28 -1.25
C ASP A 110 16.71 12.97 -0.10
N ARG A 111 17.05 12.72 1.16
CA ARG A 111 16.38 13.30 2.34
C ARG A 111 16.25 14.83 2.28
N GLU A 112 17.34 15.54 1.96
CA GLU A 112 17.31 17.01 1.90
C GLU A 112 16.36 17.54 0.80
N ILE A 113 16.17 16.77 -0.28
CA ILE A 113 15.25 17.13 -1.38
C ILE A 113 13.80 16.97 -0.91
N VAL A 114 13.49 15.86 -0.22
CA VAL A 114 12.17 15.60 0.35
C VAL A 114 11.85 16.64 1.44
N GLU A 115 12.80 16.94 2.33
CA GLU A 115 12.60 17.91 3.42
C GLU A 115 12.31 19.33 2.91
N ARG A 116 13.04 19.81 1.88
CA ARG A 116 12.91 21.18 1.37
C ARG A 116 11.79 21.36 0.36
N TYR A 117 11.54 20.35 -0.47
CA TYR A 117 10.69 20.47 -1.67
C TYR A 117 9.61 19.40 -1.78
N GLY A 118 9.64 18.38 -0.93
CA GLY A 118 8.62 17.34 -0.85
C GLY A 118 8.82 16.14 -1.80
N CYS A 119 7.79 15.31 -1.84
CA CYS A 119 7.73 14.10 -2.66
C CYS A 119 6.50 14.13 -3.59
N ALA A 120 6.64 13.62 -4.81
CA ALA A 120 5.55 13.47 -5.76
C ALA A 120 5.53 12.09 -6.41
N VAL A 121 4.36 11.68 -6.91
CA VAL A 121 4.16 10.41 -7.64
C VAL A 121 3.31 10.63 -8.89
N VAL A 122 3.48 9.76 -9.88
CA VAL A 122 2.62 9.70 -11.08
C VAL A 122 1.54 8.64 -10.85
N ASP A 123 0.27 9.04 -10.72
CA ASP A 123 -0.86 8.13 -10.56
C ASP A 123 -1.37 7.67 -11.94
N CYS A 124 -0.88 6.51 -12.36
CA CYS A 124 -1.25 5.84 -13.61
C CYS A 124 -1.62 4.37 -13.35
N SER A 125 -2.48 3.80 -14.19
CA SER A 125 -2.68 2.34 -14.18
C SER A 125 -1.45 1.65 -14.75
N TRP A 126 -0.97 0.58 -14.10
CA TRP A 126 0.09 -0.30 -14.62
C TRP A 126 -0.22 -0.82 -16.02
N SER A 127 -1.49 -1.05 -16.36
CA SER A 127 -1.93 -1.46 -17.70
C SER A 127 -1.91 -0.36 -18.77
N ARG A 128 -1.55 0.88 -18.41
CA ARG A 128 -1.51 2.07 -19.26
C ARG A 128 -0.24 2.89 -19.04
N ILE A 129 0.84 2.22 -18.69
CA ILE A 129 2.15 2.84 -18.46
C ILE A 129 2.73 3.35 -19.80
N ASP A 130 2.60 2.59 -20.88
CA ASP A 130 3.07 2.98 -22.23
C ASP A 130 2.27 4.16 -22.82
N ASP A 131 0.97 4.23 -22.51
CA ASP A 131 0.07 5.34 -22.89
C ASP A 131 0.36 6.63 -22.09
N THR A 132 1.19 6.59 -21.04
CA THR A 132 1.36 7.70 -20.10
C THR A 132 2.25 8.81 -20.67
N PRO A 133 1.79 10.07 -20.71
CA PRO A 133 2.56 11.18 -21.29
C PRO A 133 3.63 11.71 -20.32
N PHE A 134 4.63 10.90 -19.98
CA PHE A 134 5.75 11.26 -19.08
C PHE A 134 6.44 12.57 -19.50
N ASN A 135 6.54 12.84 -20.81
CA ASN A 135 7.07 14.08 -21.38
C ASN A 135 6.35 15.38 -20.90
N LYS A 136 5.13 15.26 -20.35
CA LYS A 136 4.35 16.39 -19.78
C LYS A 136 4.55 16.56 -18.27
N ILE A 137 5.24 15.62 -17.61
CA ILE A 137 5.47 15.59 -16.17
C ILE A 137 6.78 16.33 -15.88
N LYS A 138 6.68 17.54 -15.29
CA LYS A 138 7.85 18.40 -15.07
C LYS A 138 8.37 18.23 -13.65
N THR A 139 9.43 17.43 -13.50
CA THR A 139 10.17 17.25 -12.25
C THR A 139 11.64 17.66 -12.41
N VAL A 140 12.29 17.99 -11.29
CA VAL A 140 13.73 18.26 -11.21
C VAL A 140 14.51 17.02 -10.76
N HIS A 141 13.88 16.17 -9.95
CA HIS A 141 14.52 15.02 -9.31
C HIS A 141 13.69 13.74 -9.55
N PRO A 142 13.66 13.21 -10.79
CA PRO A 142 13.03 11.92 -11.05
C PRO A 142 13.81 10.80 -10.35
N ARG A 143 13.08 9.83 -9.80
CA ARG A 143 13.61 8.63 -9.14
C ARG A 143 12.72 7.42 -9.43
N ILE A 144 13.37 6.27 -9.52
CA ILE A 144 12.74 4.94 -9.48
C ILE A 144 12.82 4.39 -8.04
N LEU A 145 11.86 3.56 -7.64
CA LEU A 145 11.98 2.80 -6.39
C LEU A 145 12.77 1.51 -6.63
N PRO A 146 13.64 1.08 -5.70
CA PRO A 146 14.29 -0.22 -5.79
C PRO A 146 13.27 -1.35 -5.65
N PHE A 147 13.71 -2.59 -5.90
CA PHE A 147 12.86 -3.77 -5.78
C PHE A 147 12.12 -3.82 -4.43
N LEU A 148 10.79 -3.86 -4.51
CA LEU A 148 9.84 -3.99 -3.41
C LEU A 148 8.62 -4.77 -3.90
N VAL A 149 7.94 -5.46 -2.99
CA VAL A 149 6.77 -6.30 -3.29
C VAL A 149 5.49 -5.59 -2.84
N ALA A 150 4.48 -5.53 -3.70
CA ALA A 150 3.21 -4.90 -3.39
C ALA A 150 2.40 -5.72 -2.36
N ALA A 151 1.81 -5.04 -1.39
CA ALA A 151 0.91 -5.60 -0.39
C ALA A 151 -0.56 -5.13 -0.57
N ASN A 152 -0.81 -4.27 -1.56
CA ASN A 152 -2.16 -3.87 -1.93
C ASN A 152 -3.04 -5.05 -2.40
N PRO A 153 -4.37 -5.03 -2.19
CA PRO A 153 -5.25 -6.13 -2.61
C PRO A 153 -5.37 -6.36 -4.12
N ALA A 154 -4.82 -5.47 -4.95
CA ALA A 154 -4.90 -5.56 -6.41
C ALA A 154 -3.69 -6.30 -7.02
N ASN A 155 -2.49 -6.07 -6.47
CA ASN A 155 -1.22 -6.58 -6.97
C ASN A 155 -0.43 -7.35 -5.87
N PHE A 156 -1.11 -7.85 -4.83
CA PHE A 156 -0.46 -8.53 -3.70
C PHE A 156 0.54 -9.59 -4.16
N GLY A 157 1.77 -9.52 -3.64
CA GLY A 157 2.85 -10.45 -3.96
C GLY A 157 3.56 -10.18 -5.29
N LYS A 158 3.12 -9.20 -6.10
CA LYS A 158 3.82 -8.83 -7.33
C LYS A 158 5.02 -7.92 -7.05
N PRO A 159 6.16 -8.13 -7.73
CA PRO A 159 7.30 -7.23 -7.64
C PRO A 159 7.04 -5.93 -8.38
N CYS A 160 7.52 -4.81 -7.82
CA CYS A 160 7.54 -3.45 -8.39
C CYS A 160 6.17 -2.81 -8.76
N GLU A 161 5.08 -3.57 -8.85
CA GLU A 161 3.72 -3.08 -9.16
C GLU A 161 3.02 -2.41 -7.95
N LEU A 162 3.75 -1.55 -7.23
CA LEU A 162 3.27 -0.82 -6.05
C LEU A 162 2.08 0.11 -6.39
N SER A 163 1.22 0.39 -5.42
CA SER A 163 0.28 1.51 -5.52
C SER A 163 0.90 2.82 -5.05
N CYS A 164 0.29 3.95 -5.42
CA CYS A 164 0.79 5.29 -5.12
C CYS A 164 1.06 5.55 -3.62
N VAL A 165 0.27 4.97 -2.71
CA VAL A 165 0.53 5.08 -1.25
C VAL A 165 1.73 4.25 -0.81
N GLU A 166 1.93 3.06 -1.36
CA GLU A 166 3.10 2.22 -1.06
C GLU A 166 4.38 2.85 -1.64
N ALA A 167 4.29 3.43 -2.83
CA ALA A 167 5.39 4.15 -3.45
C ALA A 167 5.82 5.38 -2.64
N ILE A 168 4.87 6.22 -2.22
CA ILE A 168 5.13 7.35 -1.31
C ILE A 168 5.74 6.84 0.00
N ALA A 169 5.12 5.85 0.66
CA ALA A 169 5.61 5.33 1.93
C ALA A 169 7.02 4.73 1.84
N ALA A 170 7.33 3.99 0.78
CA ALA A 170 8.68 3.47 0.52
C ALA A 170 9.71 4.59 0.39
N ALA A 171 9.43 5.61 -0.42
CA ALA A 171 10.32 6.75 -0.60
C ALA A 171 10.57 7.51 0.70
N LEU A 172 9.52 7.71 1.51
CA LEU A 172 9.60 8.33 2.82
C LEU A 172 10.44 7.50 3.80
N ILE A 173 10.26 6.18 3.87
CA ILE A 173 11.08 5.31 4.74
C ILE A 173 12.55 5.35 4.34
N ILE A 174 12.85 5.20 3.05
CA ILE A 174 14.23 5.24 2.52
C ILE A 174 14.88 6.60 2.81
N THR A 175 14.14 7.70 2.80
CA THR A 175 14.65 9.04 3.15
C THR A 175 14.58 9.39 4.65
N GLY A 176 14.19 8.45 5.51
CA GLY A 176 14.18 8.58 6.96
C GLY A 176 12.97 9.34 7.55
N PHE A 177 11.83 9.32 6.85
CA PHE A 177 10.53 9.85 7.26
C PHE A 177 9.55 8.70 7.54
N SER A 178 9.98 7.80 8.42
CA SER A 178 9.30 6.52 8.68
C SER A 178 7.97 6.67 9.42
N ASP A 179 7.78 7.74 10.20
CA ASP A 179 6.54 7.97 10.95
C ASP A 179 5.47 8.63 10.07
N GLU A 180 5.89 9.54 9.19
CA GLU A 180 5.10 10.06 8.07
C GLU A 180 4.61 8.91 7.18
N ALA A 181 5.51 7.99 6.80
CA ALA A 181 5.16 6.80 6.01
C ALA A 181 4.12 5.90 6.69
N LYS A 182 4.23 5.67 8.00
CA LYS A 182 3.21 4.95 8.79
C LYS A 182 1.87 5.67 8.72
N MET A 183 1.84 6.99 8.92
CA MET A 183 0.60 7.79 8.85
C MET A 183 -0.11 7.67 7.48
N TYR A 184 0.63 7.59 6.38
CA TYR A 184 0.07 7.29 5.05
C TYR A 184 -0.58 5.91 4.97
N LEU A 185 0.15 4.88 5.43
CA LEU A 185 -0.27 3.48 5.35
C LEU A 185 -1.44 3.17 6.28
N GLU A 186 -1.52 3.79 7.47
CA GLU A 186 -2.63 3.64 8.42
C GLU A 186 -4.00 4.01 7.85
N LYS A 187 -4.05 4.87 6.82
CA LYS A 187 -5.31 5.16 6.14
C LYS A 187 -5.86 3.92 5.39
N PHE A 188 -5.06 2.86 5.22
CA PHE A 188 -5.39 1.64 4.50
C PHE A 188 -5.32 0.43 5.43
N ARG A 189 -6.39 -0.38 5.49
CA ARG A 189 -6.48 -1.53 6.41
C ARG A 189 -5.34 -2.55 6.22
N TRP A 190 -4.82 -2.67 5.00
CA TRP A 190 -3.71 -3.55 4.62
C TRP A 190 -2.33 -2.85 4.66
N GLY A 191 -2.26 -1.55 4.98
CA GLY A 191 -1.01 -0.78 4.89
C GLY A 191 0.10 -1.28 5.81
N HIS A 192 -0.26 -1.85 6.97
CA HIS A 192 0.69 -2.51 7.87
C HIS A 192 1.38 -3.72 7.22
N SER A 193 0.68 -4.43 6.32
CA SER A 193 1.21 -5.59 5.61
C SER A 193 2.32 -5.20 4.61
N PHE A 194 2.32 -3.97 4.09
CA PHE A 194 3.39 -3.46 3.24
C PHE A 194 4.73 -3.35 3.99
N LEU A 195 4.68 -2.82 5.22
CA LEU A 195 5.85 -2.73 6.10
C LEU A 195 6.36 -4.11 6.48
N GLN A 196 5.45 -5.02 6.88
CA GLN A 196 5.82 -6.39 7.27
C GLN A 196 6.44 -7.18 6.11
N LEU A 197 5.88 -7.07 4.91
CA LEU A 197 6.34 -7.79 3.72
C LEU A 197 7.72 -7.33 3.24
N ASN A 198 8.04 -6.05 3.41
CA ASN A 198 9.25 -5.44 2.87
C ASN A 198 10.26 -5.02 3.95
N ASN A 199 10.08 -5.40 5.21
CA ASN A 199 10.84 -4.82 6.34
C ASN A 199 12.35 -4.92 6.16
N GLU A 200 12.84 -6.12 5.84
CA GLU A 200 14.26 -6.40 5.64
C GLU A 200 14.88 -5.55 4.51
N LEU A 201 14.14 -5.36 3.41
CA LEU A 201 14.58 -4.53 2.29
C LEU A 201 14.59 -3.04 2.66
N LEU A 202 13.51 -2.56 3.29
CA LEU A 202 13.37 -1.16 3.70
C LEU A 202 14.42 -0.76 4.75
N GLU A 203 14.71 -1.62 5.72
CA GLU A 203 15.78 -1.41 6.71
C GLU A 203 17.16 -1.33 6.02
N LYS A 204 17.47 -2.24 5.09
CA LYS A 204 18.73 -2.21 4.33
C LYS A 204 18.84 -0.97 3.44
N TYR A 205 17.80 -0.62 2.68
CA TYR A 205 17.81 0.55 1.81
C TYR A 205 17.94 1.87 2.59
N ALA A 206 17.36 1.96 3.80
CA ALA A 206 17.53 3.11 4.69
C ALA A 206 18.96 3.26 5.24
N CYS A 207 19.78 2.20 5.19
CA CYS A 207 21.20 2.23 5.58
C CYS A 207 22.14 2.58 4.41
N CYS A 208 21.67 2.54 3.16
CA CYS A 208 22.50 2.77 1.98
C CYS A 208 22.94 4.24 1.82
N THR A 209 24.05 4.45 1.13
CA THR A 209 24.64 5.77 0.87
C THR A 209 24.62 6.17 -0.61
N SER A 210 24.42 5.23 -1.53
CA SER A 210 24.40 5.48 -2.97
C SER A 210 23.38 4.63 -3.73
N THR A 211 23.10 5.01 -4.98
CA THR A 211 22.20 4.27 -5.88
C THR A 211 22.76 2.88 -6.19
N GLU A 212 24.09 2.77 -6.35
CA GLU A 212 24.80 1.52 -6.61
C GLU A 212 24.73 0.56 -5.41
N GLU A 213 24.77 1.08 -4.19
CA GLU A 213 24.60 0.28 -2.96
C GLU A 213 23.17 -0.24 -2.82
N VAL A 214 22.16 0.58 -3.11
CA VAL A 214 20.75 0.16 -3.16
C VAL A 214 20.54 -0.95 -4.21
N ILE A 215 21.15 -0.84 -5.39
CA ILE A 215 21.12 -1.89 -6.41
C ILE A 215 21.84 -3.15 -5.93
N ALA A 216 23.02 -3.04 -5.32
CA ALA A 216 23.74 -4.21 -4.78
C ALA A 216 22.94 -4.96 -3.70
N VAL A 217 22.19 -4.24 -2.85
CA VAL A 217 21.26 -4.83 -1.87
C VAL A 217 20.12 -5.57 -2.57
N GLN A 218 19.49 -4.97 -3.58
CA GLN A 218 18.36 -5.58 -4.30
C GLN A 218 18.81 -6.85 -5.04
N ASP A 219 19.95 -6.80 -5.74
CA ASP A 219 20.49 -7.90 -6.52
C ASP A 219 20.88 -9.09 -5.63
N LYS A 220 21.41 -8.80 -4.44
CA LYS A 220 21.70 -9.82 -3.44
C LYS A 220 20.41 -10.47 -2.95
N PHE A 221 19.41 -9.68 -2.53
CA PHE A 221 18.14 -10.21 -2.05
C PHE A 221 17.45 -11.09 -3.10
N LEU A 222 17.46 -10.67 -4.36
CA LEU A 222 16.92 -11.47 -5.47
C LEU A 222 17.66 -12.80 -5.62
N LYS A 223 19.00 -12.79 -5.64
CA LYS A 223 19.82 -14.02 -5.73
C LYS A 223 19.55 -14.98 -4.57
N ASP A 224 19.50 -14.46 -3.34
CA ASP A 224 19.24 -15.23 -2.13
C ASP A 224 17.82 -15.85 -2.18
N ALA A 225 16.79 -15.09 -2.60
CA ALA A 225 15.41 -15.58 -2.73
C ALA A 225 15.23 -16.61 -3.87
N TRP A 226 15.95 -16.45 -4.97
CA TRP A 226 15.97 -17.45 -6.05
C TRP A 226 16.67 -18.74 -5.62
N GLN A 227 17.74 -18.65 -4.82
CA GLN A 227 18.40 -19.83 -4.26
C GLN A 227 17.48 -20.55 -3.28
N GLU A 228 16.78 -19.85 -2.37
CA GLU A 228 15.78 -20.46 -1.47
C GLU A 228 14.68 -21.20 -2.27
N LYS A 229 14.23 -20.63 -3.40
CA LYS A 229 13.24 -21.27 -4.29
C LYS A 229 13.79 -22.57 -4.91
N ILE A 230 15.06 -22.59 -5.33
CA ILE A 230 15.72 -23.79 -5.86
C ILE A 230 15.89 -24.84 -4.75
N ASP A 231 16.36 -24.43 -3.57
CA ASP A 231 16.60 -25.31 -2.43
C ASP A 231 15.29 -25.97 -1.96
N ARG A 232 14.17 -25.21 -1.89
CA ARG A 232 12.84 -25.79 -1.62
C ARG A 232 12.40 -26.83 -2.65
N LEU A 233 12.67 -26.59 -3.93
CA LEU A 233 12.34 -27.54 -5.01
C LEU A 233 13.27 -28.76 -5.06
N SER A 234 14.38 -28.74 -4.31
CA SER A 234 15.27 -29.88 -4.14
C SER A 234 14.92 -30.78 -2.95
N LEU A 235 14.01 -30.32 -2.08
CA LEU A 235 13.51 -31.10 -0.95
C LEU A 235 12.26 -31.91 -1.40
N PRO A 236 12.17 -33.21 -1.05
CA PRO A 236 10.96 -33.99 -1.29
C PRO A 236 9.73 -33.39 -0.59
N ASP A 237 8.61 -33.26 -1.31
CA ASP A 237 7.33 -32.76 -0.76
C ASP A 237 6.77 -33.67 0.37
N PHE A 238 7.17 -34.96 0.38
CA PHE A 238 6.81 -35.95 1.39
C PHE A 238 8.07 -36.70 1.89
N PRO A 239 8.07 -37.22 3.14
CA PRO A 239 9.11 -38.15 3.58
C PRO A 239 9.10 -39.39 2.67
N GLN A 240 10.28 -39.86 2.27
CA GLN A 240 10.44 -41.00 1.35
C GLN A 240 9.61 -42.21 1.79
N SER A 241 8.88 -42.77 0.83
CA SER A 241 7.99 -43.91 0.99
C SER A 241 8.34 -44.89 -0.12
N ASP A 242 8.82 -46.09 0.25
CA ASP A 242 9.41 -47.12 -0.64
C ASP A 242 8.46 -47.67 -1.73
N THR A 243 7.97 -46.80 -2.61
CA THR A 243 6.93 -47.04 -3.62
C THR A 243 7.36 -46.44 -4.95
N GLU A 244 7.26 -47.23 -6.02
CA GLU A 244 7.88 -47.03 -7.35
C GLU A 244 7.46 -45.74 -8.11
N SER A 245 6.62 -44.89 -7.53
CA SER A 245 6.17 -43.62 -8.11
C SER A 245 7.16 -42.45 -7.98
N GLU A 246 8.23 -42.59 -7.20
CA GLU A 246 9.17 -41.47 -6.92
C GLU A 246 10.03 -41.05 -8.14
N GLU A 247 10.29 -41.94 -9.12
CA GLU A 247 11.14 -41.64 -10.28
C GLU A 247 10.55 -40.55 -11.22
N GLU A 248 9.23 -40.50 -11.38
CA GLU A 248 8.56 -39.51 -12.24
C GLU A 248 8.54 -38.11 -11.61
N GLU A 249 8.45 -38.01 -10.27
CA GLU A 249 8.47 -36.74 -9.56
C GLU A 249 9.88 -36.14 -9.50
N GLU A 250 10.91 -36.95 -9.20
CA GLU A 250 12.30 -36.48 -9.25
C GLU A 250 12.66 -35.87 -10.61
N GLN A 251 12.23 -36.49 -11.71
CA GLN A 251 12.54 -36.01 -13.06
C GLN A 251 11.81 -34.70 -13.39
N LYS A 252 10.60 -34.51 -12.84
CA LYS A 252 9.80 -33.29 -12.98
C LYS A 252 10.42 -32.12 -12.24
N ASP A 253 10.95 -32.33 -11.04
CA ASP A 253 11.58 -31.26 -10.25
C ASP A 253 12.97 -30.89 -10.76
N LYS A 254 13.77 -31.86 -11.21
CA LYS A 254 15.01 -31.59 -11.98
C LYS A 254 14.74 -30.70 -13.21
N ASN A 255 13.63 -30.94 -13.93
CA ASN A 255 13.23 -30.09 -15.05
C ASN A 255 12.86 -28.66 -14.61
N LYS A 256 12.05 -28.48 -13.55
CA LYS A 256 11.70 -27.14 -13.00
C LYS A 256 12.95 -26.35 -12.57
N VAL A 257 13.89 -27.00 -11.88
CA VAL A 257 15.16 -26.37 -11.47
C VAL A 257 15.98 -25.95 -12.70
N SER A 258 15.99 -26.76 -13.78
CA SER A 258 16.64 -26.42 -15.04
C SER A 258 15.99 -25.25 -15.81
N GLU A 259 14.73 -24.93 -15.51
CA GLU A 259 13.98 -23.84 -16.12
C GLU A 259 14.18 -22.54 -15.33
N ILE A 260 14.07 -22.62 -13.99
CA ILE A 260 14.37 -21.52 -13.06
C ILE A 260 15.83 -21.03 -13.19
N THR A 261 16.78 -21.94 -13.36
CA THR A 261 18.19 -21.56 -13.59
C THR A 261 18.44 -20.88 -14.93
N LYS A 262 17.57 -21.08 -15.94
CA LYS A 262 17.59 -20.33 -17.20
C LYS A 262 16.89 -18.98 -17.08
N GLU A 263 15.79 -18.90 -16.32
CA GLU A 263 15.18 -17.61 -15.96
C GLU A 263 16.19 -16.72 -15.23
N LEU A 264 16.93 -17.27 -14.25
CA LEU A 264 18.02 -16.59 -13.54
C LEU A 264 19.10 -16.01 -14.47
N ALA A 265 19.50 -16.76 -15.50
CA ALA A 265 20.49 -16.30 -16.48
C ALA A 265 19.95 -15.17 -17.39
N ASN A 266 18.63 -15.08 -17.56
CA ASN A 266 17.96 -14.08 -18.41
C ASN A 266 17.40 -12.88 -17.61
N ALA A 267 17.28 -13.01 -16.28
CA ALA A 267 16.73 -11.98 -15.38
C ALA A 267 17.78 -10.98 -14.87
N GLN A 268 18.98 -10.95 -15.47
CA GLN A 268 19.90 -9.83 -15.32
C GLN A 268 19.35 -8.63 -16.12
N ILE A 269 18.77 -7.68 -15.38
CA ILE A 269 18.28 -6.38 -15.88
C ILE A 269 19.47 -5.45 -16.15
#